data_AF-A0A7X2M7Z2-F1
#
_entry.id   AF-A0A7X2M7Z2-F1
#
_cell.length_a   1.000
_cell.length_b   1.000
_cell.length_c   1.000
_cell.angle_alpha   90.00
_cell.angle_beta   90.00
_cell.angle_gamma   90.00
#
_symmetry.space_group_name_H-M   'P 1'
#
loop_
_entity.id
_entity.type
_entity.pdbx_description
1 polymer ?
#
loop_
_entity_poly.entity_id
_entity_poly.type
_entity_poly.pdbx_seq_one_letter_code
_entity_poly.pdbx_strand_id
1 'polypeptide(L)'
;MKDKLNRTPIEIALGIDENGMTTAKKLYDYLEMDKSHYSRWVKSNITENQFAEESADYWALATDGERDFNPNPTQDFKLAAIAESSGFQYIGSMQDRHRAVRTESYDRLNRKRPCRLDQRLDRAKGEAAREGATKTQIKDITKLTVIEGDKDFKPVYEAVIREMLVVYKVNI
;
A
#
# COMPACT_ATOMS: atom_id res chain seq x y z
N MET A 1 -14.62 26.20 18.12
CA MET A 1 -13.51 25.51 18.79
C MET A 1 -13.82 25.48 20.28
N LYS A 2 -13.95 24.30 20.90
CA LYS A 2 -14.10 24.19 22.36
C LYS A 2 -12.72 24.34 22.99
N ASP A 3 -12.57 25.30 23.89
CA ASP A 3 -11.34 25.49 24.67
C ASP A 3 -10.92 24.20 25.38
N LYS A 4 -9.61 23.92 25.45
CA LYS A 4 -9.00 22.79 26.17
C LYS A 4 -9.43 22.71 27.65
N LEU A 5 -10.00 23.78 28.20
CA LEU A 5 -10.47 23.95 29.58
C LEU A 5 -11.87 23.39 29.86
N ASN A 6 -12.68 23.04 28.84
CA ASN A 6 -14.07 22.57 29.01
C ASN A 6 -14.27 21.09 28.60
N ARG A 7 -13.31 20.23 28.95
CA ARG A 7 -13.45 18.78 28.75
C ARG A 7 -14.00 18.12 30.00
N THR A 8 -14.95 17.22 29.82
CA THR A 8 -15.49 16.40 30.91
C THR A 8 -14.41 15.44 31.43
N PRO A 9 -14.50 14.98 32.69
CA PRO A 9 -13.58 13.98 33.22
C PRO A 9 -13.49 12.71 32.36
N ILE A 10 -14.60 12.30 31.74
CA ILE A 10 -14.67 11.13 30.85
C ILE A 10 -13.92 11.38 29.54
N GLU A 11 -14.09 12.56 28.91
CA GLU A 11 -13.33 12.92 27.70
C GLU A 11 -11.83 12.97 27.95
N ILE A 12 -11.41 13.39 29.15
CA ILE A 12 -10.01 13.39 29.55
C ILE A 12 -9.51 11.94 29.73
N ALA A 13 -10.26 11.09 30.43
CA ALA A 13 -9.90 9.70 30.66
C ALA A 13 -9.81 8.88 29.37
N LEU A 14 -10.75 9.08 28.44
CA LEU A 14 -10.74 8.47 27.12
C LEU A 14 -9.72 9.10 26.17
N GLY A 15 -9.13 10.26 26.53
CA GLY A 15 -8.17 10.97 25.68
C GLY A 15 -8.79 11.43 24.36
N ILE A 16 -10.02 11.91 24.41
CA ILE A 16 -10.80 12.40 23.26
C ILE A 16 -10.17 13.69 22.71
N ASP A 17 -10.02 13.78 21.39
CA ASP A 17 -9.47 14.95 20.69
C ASP A 17 -10.53 16.04 20.45
N GLU A 18 -10.15 17.13 19.76
CA GLU A 18 -11.04 18.27 19.48
C GLU A 18 -12.19 17.92 18.52
N ASN A 19 -12.09 16.80 17.80
CA ASN A 19 -13.11 16.30 16.89
C ASN A 19 -14.01 15.25 17.55
N GLY A 20 -13.83 14.95 18.84
CA GLY A 20 -14.61 13.95 19.55
C GLY A 20 -14.09 12.52 19.38
N MET A 21 -12.87 12.34 18.85
CA MET A 21 -12.33 11.02 18.52
C MET A 21 -11.37 10.50 19.60
N THR A 22 -11.39 9.19 19.83
CA THR A 22 -10.37 8.47 20.63
C THR A 22 -9.87 7.25 19.88
N THR A 23 -8.70 6.74 20.27
CA THR A 23 -8.14 5.50 19.72
C THR A 23 -8.86 4.28 20.30
N ALA A 24 -9.11 3.26 19.47
CA ALA A 24 -9.70 2.00 19.90
C ALA A 24 -8.97 1.36 21.11
N LYS A 25 -7.65 1.56 21.21
CA LYS A 25 -6.84 1.08 22.33
C LYS A 25 -7.18 1.79 23.65
N LYS A 26 -7.25 3.12 23.65
CA LYS A 26 -7.66 3.90 24.84
C LYS A 26 -9.09 3.59 25.27
N LEU A 27 -10.01 3.43 24.30
CA LEU A 27 -11.37 3.01 24.60
C LEU A 27 -11.40 1.61 25.23
N TYR A 28 -10.63 0.67 24.69
CA TYR A 28 -10.54 -0.69 25.22
C TYR A 28 -9.93 -0.76 26.62
N ASP A 29 -8.85 -0.02 26.85
CA ASP A 29 -8.18 0.07 28.15
C ASP A 29 -9.10 0.74 29.19
N TYR A 30 -9.87 1.76 28.81
CA TYR A 30 -10.85 2.42 29.68
C TYR A 30 -12.01 1.48 30.07
N LEU A 31 -12.40 0.56 29.19
CA LEU A 31 -13.41 -0.47 29.47
C LEU A 31 -12.86 -1.63 30.33
N GLU A 32 -11.59 -1.56 30.76
CA GLU A 32 -10.91 -2.56 31.61
C GLU A 32 -10.98 -3.99 31.05
N MET A 33 -11.00 -4.14 29.73
CA MET A 33 -11.16 -5.42 29.06
C MET A 33 -9.84 -6.24 29.04
N ASP A 34 -9.97 -7.56 28.90
CA ASP A 34 -8.81 -8.46 28.82
C ASP A 34 -7.97 -8.18 27.56
N LYS A 35 -6.70 -7.82 27.78
CA LYS A 35 -5.75 -7.45 26.71
C LYS A 35 -5.59 -8.52 25.62
N SER A 36 -5.83 -9.79 25.95
CA SER A 36 -5.74 -10.94 25.05
C SER A 36 -6.88 -11.01 24.02
N HIS A 37 -7.96 -10.24 24.23
CA HIS A 37 -9.14 -10.23 23.37
C HIS A 37 -9.27 -8.97 22.51
N TYR A 38 -8.29 -8.06 22.59
CA TYR A 38 -8.30 -6.78 21.89
C TYR A 38 -8.58 -6.89 20.39
N SER A 39 -7.82 -7.72 19.66
CA SER A 39 -7.95 -7.84 18.20
C SER A 39 -9.31 -8.39 17.77
N ARG A 40 -9.87 -9.34 18.53
CA ARG A 40 -11.21 -9.89 18.24
C ARG A 40 -12.30 -8.86 18.49
N TRP A 41 -12.15 -8.06 19.56
CA TRP A 41 -13.10 -7.02 19.91
C TRP A 41 -13.12 -5.88 18.89
N VAL A 42 -11.95 -5.40 18.44
CA VAL A 42 -11.86 -4.38 17.39
C VAL A 42 -12.54 -4.88 16.12
N LYS A 43 -12.32 -6.15 15.77
CA LYS A 43 -12.90 -6.76 14.58
C LYS A 43 -14.43 -6.77 14.63
N SER A 44 -15.03 -7.27 15.71
CA SER A 44 -16.50 -7.43 15.80
C SER A 44 -17.25 -6.12 16.10
N ASN A 45 -16.63 -5.18 16.83
CA ASN A 45 -17.33 -3.99 17.33
C ASN A 45 -17.02 -2.71 16.55
N ILE A 46 -15.93 -2.69 15.78
CA ILE A 46 -15.53 -1.53 14.99
C ILE A 46 -15.59 -1.88 13.51
N THR A 47 -14.80 -2.85 13.04
CA THR A 47 -14.65 -3.07 11.59
C THR A 47 -15.78 -3.87 10.94
N GLU A 48 -16.38 -4.81 11.65
CA GLU A 48 -17.50 -5.64 11.15
C GLU A 48 -18.85 -5.23 11.75
N ASN A 49 -18.90 -4.07 12.41
CA ASN A 49 -20.12 -3.59 13.04
C ASN A 49 -21.04 -2.91 12.02
N GLN A 50 -22.26 -3.44 11.87
CA GLN A 50 -23.28 -2.92 10.95
C GLN A 50 -23.74 -1.48 11.23
N PHE A 51 -23.38 -0.93 12.40
CA PHE A 51 -23.71 0.44 12.81
C PHE A 51 -22.52 1.41 12.71
N ALA A 52 -21.35 0.94 12.26
CA ALA A 52 -20.16 1.77 12.15
C ALA A 52 -19.71 1.83 10.67
N GLU A 53 -19.73 3.03 10.09
CA GLU A 53 -19.29 3.25 8.71
C GLU A 53 -17.85 3.79 8.69
N GLU A 54 -16.97 3.11 7.95
CA GLU A 54 -15.60 3.57 7.70
C GLU A 54 -15.67 4.91 6.96
N SER A 55 -15.06 5.96 7.53
CA SER A 55 -15.15 7.39 7.16
C SER A 55 -16.18 8.26 7.91
N ALA A 56 -17.14 7.67 8.62
CA ALA A 56 -18.07 8.41 9.50
C ALA A 56 -17.79 8.18 10.99
N ASP A 57 -17.63 6.91 11.40
CA ASP A 57 -17.55 6.52 12.81
C ASP A 57 -16.14 6.09 13.25
N TYR A 58 -15.32 5.61 12.30
CA TYR A 58 -13.91 5.31 12.55
C TYR A 58 -13.06 5.49 11.28
N TRP A 59 -11.77 5.72 11.49
CA TRP A 59 -10.74 5.67 10.46
C TRP A 59 -9.66 4.68 10.90
N ALA A 60 -9.21 3.82 9.99
CA ALA A 60 -8.08 2.94 10.26
C ALA A 60 -6.80 3.77 10.39
N LEU A 61 -6.12 3.69 11.55
CA LEU A 61 -4.75 4.18 11.74
C LEU A 61 -3.77 3.30 10.93
N ALA A 62 -3.85 3.34 9.60
CA ALA A 62 -2.82 2.77 8.75
C ALA A 62 -1.66 3.77 8.68
N THR A 63 -0.67 3.58 9.55
CA THR A 63 0.65 4.21 9.38
C THR A 63 1.50 3.23 8.58
N ASP A 64 1.69 3.48 7.28
CA ASP A 64 2.87 3.11 6.46
C ASP A 64 3.56 1.76 6.78
N GLY A 65 2.80 0.71 7.10
CA GLY A 65 3.28 -0.56 7.65
C GLY A 65 3.96 -1.51 6.67
N GLU A 66 4.33 -1.02 5.48
CA GLU A 66 5.23 -1.73 4.55
C GLU A 66 6.72 -1.47 4.85
N ARG A 67 7.06 -0.40 5.58
CA ARG A 67 8.45 0.11 5.61
C ARG A 67 9.42 -0.65 6.50
N ASP A 68 8.97 -1.24 7.61
CA ASP A 68 9.88 -1.60 8.71
C ASP A 68 10.21 -3.11 8.86
N PHE A 69 9.59 -4.03 8.11
CA PHE A 69 9.79 -5.48 8.32
C PHE A 69 10.49 -6.24 7.20
N ASN A 70 10.92 -5.56 6.14
CA ASN A 70 11.63 -6.21 5.05
C ASN A 70 13.12 -5.79 5.09
N PRO A 71 14.07 -6.69 5.40
CA PRO A 71 15.51 -6.38 5.31
C PRO A 71 15.97 -6.02 3.89
N ASN A 72 15.08 -6.12 2.92
CA ASN A 72 15.26 -5.65 1.55
C ASN A 72 13.95 -5.01 1.06
N PRO A 73 13.54 -3.83 1.58
CA PRO A 73 12.23 -3.24 1.32
C PRO A 73 11.97 -3.17 -0.18
N THR A 74 10.73 -3.45 -0.59
CA THR A 74 10.29 -3.21 -1.96
C THR A 74 10.48 -1.72 -2.20
N GLN A 75 11.56 -1.37 -2.87
CA GLN A 75 11.83 0.00 -3.26
C GLN A 75 10.70 0.37 -4.20
N ASP A 76 9.73 1.13 -3.71
CA ASP A 76 8.76 1.78 -4.56
C ASP A 76 9.55 2.81 -5.37
N PHE A 77 10.08 2.37 -6.51
CA PHE A 77 10.85 3.18 -7.43
C PHE A 77 9.89 4.16 -8.10
N LYS A 78 9.38 5.13 -7.33
CA LYS A 78 8.27 6.06 -7.59
C LYS A 78 7.92 6.21 -9.08
N LEU A 79 7.30 5.19 -9.67
CA LEU A 79 6.78 5.28 -11.03
C LEU A 79 5.69 6.34 -11.07
N ALA A 80 5.05 6.59 -9.92
CA ALA A 80 4.21 7.74 -9.66
C ALA A 80 4.93 9.07 -9.91
N ALA A 81 6.18 9.26 -9.46
CA ALA A 81 6.92 10.50 -9.72
C ALA A 81 7.26 10.69 -11.21
N ILE A 82 7.52 9.60 -11.95
CA ILE A 82 7.66 9.65 -13.41
C ILE A 82 6.32 10.01 -14.06
N ALA A 83 5.21 9.41 -13.60
CA ALA A 83 3.88 9.71 -14.10
C ALA A 83 3.52 11.18 -13.82
N GLU A 84 3.77 11.68 -12.63
CA GLU A 84 3.49 13.06 -12.22
C GLU A 84 4.42 14.08 -12.86
N SER A 85 5.59 13.65 -13.36
CA SER A 85 6.53 14.54 -14.03
C SER A 85 5.94 15.16 -15.28
N SER A 86 6.13 16.48 -15.42
CA SER A 86 5.84 17.21 -16.65
C SER A 86 6.66 16.70 -17.85
N GLY A 87 7.78 16.02 -17.62
CA GLY A 87 8.59 15.39 -18.66
C GLY A 87 7.89 14.20 -19.34
N PHE A 88 6.98 13.52 -18.65
CA PHE A 88 6.23 12.39 -19.22
C PHE A 88 5.00 12.91 -19.96
N GLN A 89 5.07 13.05 -21.29
CA GLN A 89 3.93 13.54 -22.07
C GLN A 89 2.95 12.40 -22.35
N TYR A 90 1.76 12.46 -21.75
CA TYR A 90 0.69 11.47 -21.95
C TYR A 90 -0.67 12.16 -21.93
N ILE A 91 -1.53 11.81 -22.89
CA ILE A 91 -2.90 12.31 -23.02
C ILE A 91 -3.85 11.21 -22.53
N GLY A 92 -4.57 11.48 -21.43
CA GLY A 92 -5.52 10.55 -20.83
C GLY A 92 -5.75 10.84 -19.35
N SER A 93 -6.43 9.93 -18.67
CA SER A 93 -6.63 10.03 -17.22
C SER A 93 -5.32 9.85 -16.46
N MET A 94 -5.26 10.30 -15.21
CA MET A 94 -4.12 10.05 -14.34
C MET A 94 -3.87 8.54 -14.17
N GLN A 95 -4.93 7.76 -13.99
CA GLN A 95 -4.85 6.30 -13.85
C GLN A 95 -4.20 5.66 -15.09
N ASP A 96 -4.58 6.12 -16.28
CA ASP A 96 -4.01 5.62 -17.54
C ASP A 96 -2.56 6.07 -17.73
N ARG A 97 -2.21 7.25 -17.23
CA ARG A 97 -0.83 7.76 -17.21
C ARG A 97 0.08 6.90 -16.34
N HIS A 98 -0.33 6.54 -15.13
CA HIS A 98 0.42 5.59 -14.28
C HIS A 98 0.52 4.20 -14.93
N ARG A 99 -0.53 3.78 -15.65
CA ARG A 99 -0.49 2.53 -16.43
C ARG A 99 0.52 2.62 -17.56
N ALA A 100 0.55 3.73 -18.29
CA ALA A 100 1.46 3.96 -19.41
C ALA A 100 2.93 3.93 -18.97
N VAL A 101 3.27 4.59 -17.86
CA VAL A 101 4.62 4.54 -17.28
C VAL A 101 5.03 3.09 -16.95
N ARG A 102 4.13 2.32 -16.33
CA ARG A 102 4.38 0.90 -16.03
C ARG A 102 4.62 0.09 -17.31
N THR A 103 3.73 0.22 -18.30
CA THR A 103 3.90 -0.43 -19.60
C THR A 103 5.24 -0.09 -20.24
N GLU A 104 5.61 1.19 -20.29
CA GLU A 104 6.87 1.63 -20.86
C GLU A 104 8.08 1.07 -20.10
N SER A 105 8.03 1.01 -18.77
CA SER A 105 9.10 0.40 -17.97
C SER A 105 9.31 -1.08 -18.32
N TYR A 106 8.23 -1.83 -18.54
CA TYR A 106 8.32 -3.24 -18.93
C TYR A 106 8.85 -3.39 -20.36
N ASP A 107 8.46 -2.50 -21.27
CA ASP A 107 8.98 -2.50 -22.64
C ASP A 107 10.48 -2.21 -22.67
N ARG A 108 10.95 -1.23 -21.89
CA ARG A 108 12.38 -0.90 -21.75
C ARG A 108 13.17 -2.06 -21.15
N LEU A 109 12.62 -2.73 -20.14
CA LEU A 109 13.21 -3.95 -19.58
C LEU A 109 13.33 -5.03 -20.66
N ASN A 110 12.24 -5.32 -21.39
CA ASN A 110 12.23 -6.35 -22.42
C ASN A 110 13.19 -6.05 -23.58
N ARG A 111 13.39 -4.77 -23.93
CA ARG A 111 14.38 -4.33 -24.93
C ARG A 111 15.82 -4.59 -24.47
N LYS A 112 16.13 -4.33 -23.19
CA LYS A 112 17.48 -4.59 -22.64
C LYS A 112 17.73 -6.07 -22.43
N ARG A 113 16.72 -6.80 -21.96
CA ARG A 113 16.79 -8.22 -21.67
C ARG A 113 15.43 -8.87 -21.92
N PRO A 114 15.28 -9.68 -22.98
CA PRO A 114 14.04 -10.38 -23.26
C PRO A 114 13.60 -11.22 -22.06
N CYS A 115 12.46 -10.89 -21.47
CA CYS A 115 12.05 -11.41 -20.15
C CYS A 115 10.78 -12.26 -20.20
N ARG A 116 9.95 -12.14 -21.25
CA ARG A 116 8.66 -12.85 -21.40
C ARG A 116 7.79 -12.73 -20.13
N LEU A 117 7.67 -11.52 -19.60
CA LEU A 117 7.04 -11.25 -18.30
C LEU A 117 5.61 -11.77 -18.18
N ASP A 118 4.81 -11.70 -19.24
CA ASP A 118 3.43 -12.20 -19.21
C ASP A 118 3.39 -13.71 -18.96
N GLN A 119 4.24 -14.48 -19.66
CA GLN A 119 4.30 -15.93 -19.47
C GLN A 119 4.80 -16.30 -18.07
N ARG A 120 5.74 -15.53 -17.52
CA ARG A 120 6.24 -15.74 -16.16
C ARG A 120 5.17 -15.42 -15.11
N LEU A 121 4.40 -14.36 -15.34
CA LEU A 121 3.28 -13.99 -14.50
C LEU A 121 2.20 -15.08 -14.49
N ASP A 122 1.81 -15.57 -15.67
CA ASP A 122 0.82 -16.62 -15.81
C ASP A 122 1.28 -17.92 -15.14
N ARG A 123 2.55 -18.27 -15.32
CA ARG A 123 3.17 -19.42 -14.67
C ARG A 123 3.16 -19.27 -13.14
N ALA A 124 3.60 -18.13 -12.61
CA ALA A 124 3.62 -17.88 -11.16
C ALA A 124 2.21 -17.95 -10.55
N LYS A 125 1.21 -17.39 -11.22
CA LYS A 125 -0.19 -17.50 -10.81
C LYS A 125 -0.71 -18.93 -10.85
N GLY A 126 -0.37 -19.68 -11.91
CA GLY A 126 -0.73 -21.09 -12.04
C GLY A 126 -0.10 -21.98 -10.98
N GLU A 127 1.18 -21.76 -10.67
CA GLU A 127 1.91 -22.46 -9.61
C GLU A 127 1.28 -22.17 -8.24
N ALA A 128 1.05 -20.90 -7.91
CA ALA A 128 0.39 -20.51 -6.66
C ALA A 128 -1.02 -21.11 -6.51
N ALA A 129 -1.81 -21.11 -7.60
CA ALA A 129 -3.13 -21.73 -7.59
C ALA A 129 -3.06 -23.24 -7.33
N ARG A 130 -2.07 -23.93 -7.92
CA ARG A 130 -1.86 -25.37 -7.71
C ARG A 130 -1.40 -25.69 -6.28
N GLU A 131 -0.70 -24.76 -5.64
CA GLU A 131 -0.27 -24.85 -4.24
C GLU A 131 -1.37 -24.46 -3.25
N GLY A 132 -2.58 -24.13 -3.73
CA GLY A 132 -3.73 -23.81 -2.89
C GLY A 132 -3.77 -22.37 -2.40
N ALA A 133 -3.03 -21.46 -3.05
CA ALA A 133 -3.10 -20.03 -2.74
C ALA A 133 -4.52 -19.48 -2.91
N THR A 134 -4.90 -18.55 -2.03
CA THR A 134 -6.19 -17.87 -2.10
C THR A 134 -6.28 -16.95 -3.33
N LYS A 135 -7.49 -16.60 -3.75
CA LYS A 135 -7.73 -15.64 -4.85
C LYS A 135 -7.03 -14.30 -4.62
N THR A 136 -6.96 -13.84 -3.38
CA THR A 136 -6.25 -12.61 -3.01
C THR A 136 -4.75 -12.76 -3.23
N GLN A 137 -4.15 -13.83 -2.70
CA GLN A 137 -2.72 -14.11 -2.89
C GLN A 137 -2.35 -14.24 -4.38
N ILE A 138 -3.20 -14.86 -5.20
CA ILE A 138 -2.99 -14.95 -6.66
C ILE A 138 -3.09 -13.58 -7.34
N LYS A 139 -3.99 -12.71 -6.87
CA LYS A 139 -4.16 -11.34 -7.39
C LYS A 139 -2.93 -10.47 -7.09
N ASP A 140 -2.31 -10.68 -5.94
CA ASP A 140 -1.13 -9.93 -5.49
C ASP A 140 0.15 -10.34 -6.25
N ILE A 141 0.12 -11.45 -7.00
CA ILE A 141 1.17 -11.79 -7.96
C ILE A 141 1.05 -10.85 -9.16
N THR A 142 2.06 -9.99 -9.33
CA THR A 142 2.13 -8.98 -10.39
C THR A 142 3.43 -9.10 -11.17
N LYS A 143 3.55 -8.35 -12.29
CA LYS A 143 4.82 -8.29 -13.04
C LYS A 143 5.98 -7.80 -12.18
N LEU A 144 5.72 -6.87 -11.25
CA LEU A 144 6.74 -6.35 -10.34
C LEU A 144 7.23 -7.41 -9.36
N THR A 145 6.34 -8.17 -8.73
CA THR A 145 6.76 -9.24 -7.80
C THR A 145 7.52 -10.35 -8.51
N VAL A 146 7.17 -10.65 -9.77
CA VAL A 146 7.93 -11.57 -10.63
C VAL A 146 9.33 -11.04 -10.94
N ILE A 147 9.48 -9.74 -11.25
CA ILE A 147 10.78 -9.11 -11.48
C ILE A 147 11.62 -9.09 -10.20
N GLU A 148 11.01 -8.75 -9.07
CA GLU A 148 11.67 -8.63 -7.77
C GLU A 148 12.26 -9.97 -7.29
N GLY A 149 11.54 -11.07 -7.53
CA GLY A 149 12.03 -12.42 -7.23
C GLY A 149 13.11 -12.94 -8.20
N ASP A 150 13.33 -12.27 -9.34
CA ASP A 150 14.27 -12.71 -10.37
C ASP A 150 15.59 -11.95 -10.24
N LYS A 151 16.64 -12.65 -9.76
CA LYS A 151 17.99 -12.08 -9.52
C LYS A 151 18.64 -11.50 -10.78
N ASP A 152 18.18 -11.92 -11.95
CA ASP A 152 18.69 -11.54 -13.25
C ASP A 152 17.97 -10.32 -13.83
N PHE A 153 16.67 -10.19 -13.57
CA PHE A 153 15.86 -9.07 -14.06
C PHE A 153 15.76 -7.90 -13.10
N LYS A 154 15.76 -8.14 -11.79
CA LYS A 154 15.74 -7.07 -10.78
C LYS A 154 16.78 -5.97 -11.05
N PRO A 155 18.09 -6.26 -11.18
CA PRO A 155 19.09 -5.21 -11.41
C PRO A 155 18.92 -4.50 -12.76
N VAL A 156 18.43 -5.20 -13.79
CA VAL A 156 18.16 -4.59 -15.11
C VAL A 156 16.95 -3.66 -15.02
N TYR A 157 15.91 -4.05 -14.29
CA TYR A 157 14.73 -3.22 -14.08
C TYR A 157 15.08 -1.97 -13.27
N GLU A 158 15.87 -2.10 -12.21
CA GLU A 158 16.39 -0.97 -11.43
C GLU A 158 17.13 0.04 -12.32
N ALA A 159 17.98 -0.44 -13.22
CA ALA A 159 18.66 0.41 -14.20
C ALA A 159 17.67 1.12 -15.14
N VAL A 160 16.64 0.42 -15.63
CA VAL A 160 15.58 1.00 -16.45
C VAL A 160 14.87 2.14 -15.71
N ILE A 161 14.53 1.97 -14.44
CA ILE A 161 13.84 3.02 -13.68
C ILE A 161 14.76 4.23 -13.48
N ARG A 162 16.04 4.02 -13.14
CA ARG A 162 17.03 5.11 -13.04
C ARG A 162 17.15 5.89 -14.34
N GLU A 163 17.18 5.21 -15.48
CA GLU A 163 17.20 5.85 -16.79
C GLU A 163 15.91 6.65 -17.06
N MET A 164 14.75 6.10 -16.72
CA MET A 164 13.47 6.80 -16.89
C MET A 164 13.40 8.07 -16.02
N LEU A 165 13.88 8.01 -14.77
CA LEU A 165 13.93 9.18 -13.89
C LEU A 165 14.75 10.32 -14.50
N VAL A 166 15.90 10.01 -15.10
CA VAL A 166 16.73 10.98 -15.82
C VAL A 166 16.05 11.49 -17.07
N VAL A 167 15.52 10.60 -17.92
CA VAL A 167 14.86 10.95 -19.19
C VAL A 167 13.68 11.90 -18.96
N TYR A 168 12.88 11.64 -17.93
CA TYR A 168 11.72 12.45 -17.59
C TYR A 168 12.02 13.55 -16.58
N LYS A 169 13.31 13.85 -16.31
CA LYS A 169 13.75 14.95 -15.47
C LYS A 169 13.06 15.00 -14.10
N VAL A 170 12.89 13.82 -13.50
CA VAL A 170 12.31 13.70 -12.16
C VAL A 170 13.35 14.13 -11.14
N ASN A 171 13.07 15.19 -10.38
CA ASN A 171 13.88 15.57 -9.23
C ASN A 171 13.54 14.65 -8.06
N ILE A 172 14.55 14.00 -7.49
CA ILE A 172 14.42 13.06 -6.36
C ILE A 172 15.12 13.66 -5.16
#